data_AF-A0A836RJ09-F1
#
_entry.id   AF-A0A836RJ09-F1
#
_cell.length_a   1.000
_cell.length_b   1.000
_cell.length_c   1.000
_cell.angle_alpha   90.00
_cell.angle_beta   90.00
_cell.angle_gamma   90.00
#
_symmetry.space_group_name_H-M   'P 1'
#
loop_
_entity.id
_entity.type
_entity.pdbx_description
1 polymer ?
#
loop_
_entity_poly.entity_id
_entity_poly.type
_entity_poly.pdbx_seq_one_letter_code
_entity_poly.pdbx_strand_id
1 'polypeptide(L)'
;MRLIGYVVVSVLLVAPPCVMGAGGTALSADEALVDELRDAAGGEARVSYSERTGLVRFLGTAPGRSIRQKTAVAVGSTPEVAARTFLADYGEIFGIGDQAGELAVVRSRTASGGRSFVRFQQVYDGIPVMGGELVVQVDAAGGIISVNGEIVPSPLVYTEPSVSAEEASEVAREAVAKWYGLYPDKLTVSAPVLSIYNPAVMGWGADSNFLVWRTNAYTGVAGAVDELVCVDAQRGTVALHFSRIEEAKNRKIYDNNGNPNAGLPGTGPVRIEGQGATGIADVDNAYDYAGDAYDFYKNTHNRDGLDEAGMTIIETVRFCYPAPEPCPYQNAFWSTQYQQMVFGSGYASAEDVVGHELTHAVTSNESKLFYYMQSGAINESFSDIWGEFIELTYNAGPAADRWKLGEDLPAGALRDMKNPPAMGDPDRMGSANFV
;
A
#
# COMPACT_ATOMS: atom_id res chain seq x y z
N MET A 1 -4.36 -60.70 12.07
CA MET A 1 -5.84 -60.78 12.09
C MET A 1 -6.37 -59.36 11.97
N ARG A 2 -7.07 -59.07 10.86
CA ARG A 2 -7.78 -57.82 10.47
C ARG A 2 -6.96 -56.53 10.27
N LEU A 3 -6.57 -56.31 9.01
CA LEU A 3 -6.42 -54.99 8.40
C LEU A 3 -7.80 -54.30 8.32
N ILE A 4 -7.85 -53.01 8.63
CA ILE A 4 -8.96 -52.11 8.26
C ILE A 4 -8.38 -51.15 7.22
N GLY A 5 -8.82 -51.33 5.97
CA GLY A 5 -8.46 -50.46 4.86
C GLY A 5 -9.29 -49.19 4.88
N TYR A 6 -8.64 -48.04 4.77
CA TYR A 6 -9.28 -46.79 4.40
C TYR A 6 -9.39 -46.73 2.88
N VAL A 7 -10.62 -46.70 2.38
CA VAL A 7 -10.94 -46.43 0.98
C VAL A 7 -10.73 -44.93 0.74
N VAL A 8 -9.71 -44.59 -0.03
CA VAL A 8 -9.55 -43.23 -0.59
C VAL A 8 -10.55 -43.11 -1.74
N VAL A 9 -11.60 -42.32 -1.55
CA VAL A 9 -12.47 -41.88 -2.65
C VAL A 9 -11.74 -40.75 -3.36
N SER A 10 -11.00 -41.10 -4.42
CA SER A 10 -10.45 -40.13 -5.36
C SER A 10 -11.59 -39.53 -6.16
N VAL A 11 -12.01 -38.31 -5.82
CA VAL A 11 -12.84 -37.49 -6.71
C VAL A 11 -11.94 -37.07 -7.87
N LEU A 12 -12.11 -37.76 -9.01
CA LEU A 12 -11.55 -37.31 -10.28
C LEU A 12 -12.26 -36.00 -10.66
N LEU A 13 -11.62 -34.86 -10.38
CA LEU A 13 -11.95 -33.60 -11.02
C LEU A 13 -11.59 -33.74 -12.50
N VAL A 14 -12.58 -34.08 -13.32
CA VAL A 14 -12.48 -33.94 -14.77
C VAL A 14 -12.42 -32.44 -15.04
N ALA A 15 -11.22 -31.94 -15.34
CA ALA A 15 -11.06 -30.60 -15.87
C ALA A 15 -11.94 -30.47 -17.13
N PRO A 16 -12.80 -29.44 -17.23
CA PRO A 16 -13.50 -29.19 -18.48
C PRO A 16 -12.46 -28.97 -19.60
N PRO A 17 -12.75 -29.44 -20.83
CA PRO A 17 -11.82 -29.26 -21.93
C PRO A 17 -11.49 -27.77 -22.06
N CYS A 18 -10.20 -27.48 -21.98
CA CYS A 18 -9.64 -26.18 -22.30
C CYS A 18 -10.05 -25.87 -23.74
N VAL A 19 -11.09 -25.05 -23.89
CA VAL A 19 -11.36 -24.40 -25.16
C VAL A 19 -10.21 -23.43 -25.33
N MET A 20 -9.19 -23.84 -26.08
CA MET A 20 -8.18 -22.92 -26.58
C MET A 20 -8.92 -21.90 -27.44
N GLY A 21 -9.23 -20.75 -26.83
CA GLY A 21 -9.63 -19.57 -27.56
C GLY A 21 -8.56 -19.30 -28.62
N ALA A 22 -9.00 -19.18 -29.86
CA ALA A 22 -8.15 -18.80 -30.97
C ALA A 22 -7.34 -17.55 -30.57
N GLY A 23 -6.05 -17.54 -30.91
CA GLY A 23 -5.12 -16.49 -30.54
C GLY A 23 -5.67 -15.09 -30.84
N GLY A 24 -5.98 -14.35 -29.78
CA GLY A 24 -6.11 -12.91 -29.87
C GLY A 24 -4.73 -12.35 -30.18
N THR A 25 -4.61 -11.65 -31.30
CA THR A 25 -3.45 -10.80 -31.57
C THR A 25 -3.23 -9.93 -30.35
N ALA A 26 -2.03 -9.96 -29.76
CA ALA A 26 -1.66 -9.00 -28.74
C ALA A 26 -1.96 -7.61 -29.29
N LEU A 27 -2.73 -6.82 -28.53
CA LEU A 27 -2.86 -5.40 -28.84
C LEU A 27 -1.43 -4.83 -28.82
N SER A 28 -1.11 -4.00 -29.79
CA SER A 28 0.17 -3.30 -29.90
C SER A 28 -0.06 -2.05 -30.71
N ALA A 29 0.69 -0.98 -30.43
CA ALA A 29 0.60 0.22 -31.25
C ALA A 29 0.94 -0.10 -32.72
N ASP A 30 0.24 0.54 -33.66
CA ASP A 30 0.62 0.52 -35.07
C ASP A 30 1.92 1.34 -35.25
N GLU A 31 3.04 0.64 -35.42
CA GLU A 31 4.36 1.27 -35.56
C GLU A 31 4.45 2.18 -36.79
N ALA A 32 3.68 1.94 -37.86
CA ALA A 32 3.64 2.84 -39.01
C ALA A 32 3.01 4.19 -38.62
N LEU A 33 1.96 4.16 -37.80
CA LEU A 33 1.31 5.36 -37.28
C LEU A 33 2.19 6.09 -36.25
N VAL A 34 2.97 5.34 -35.45
CA VAL A 34 3.97 5.90 -34.54
C VAL A 34 5.09 6.61 -35.32
N ASP A 35 5.61 6.01 -36.39
CA ASP A 35 6.65 6.62 -37.21
C ASP A 35 6.15 7.88 -37.94
N GLU A 36 4.93 7.85 -38.47
CA GLU A 36 4.29 9.05 -39.02
C GLU A 36 4.15 10.16 -37.97
N LEU A 37 3.81 9.81 -36.74
CA LEU A 37 3.74 10.77 -35.64
C LEU A 37 5.13 11.34 -35.28
N ARG A 38 6.18 10.51 -35.28
CA ARG A 38 7.56 10.97 -35.07
C ARG A 38 7.97 11.96 -36.15
N ASP A 39 7.63 11.70 -37.41
CA ASP A 39 7.89 12.61 -38.52
C ASP A 39 7.13 13.94 -38.34
N ALA A 40 5.86 13.89 -37.94
CA ALA A 40 5.06 15.07 -37.62
C ALA A 40 5.63 15.89 -36.44
N ALA A 41 6.38 15.25 -35.54
CA ALA A 41 7.11 15.90 -34.45
C ALA A 41 8.50 16.43 -34.86
N GLY A 42 8.94 16.22 -36.10
CA GLY A 42 10.27 16.58 -36.58
C GLY A 42 11.37 15.57 -36.23
N GLY A 43 11.02 14.29 -36.04
CA GLY A 43 11.94 13.18 -35.80
C GLY A 43 12.46 13.03 -34.36
N GLU A 44 12.08 13.93 -33.45
CA GLU A 44 12.60 13.98 -32.07
C GLU A 44 11.56 13.61 -31.00
N ALA A 45 10.46 12.96 -31.38
CA ALA A 45 9.45 12.54 -30.41
C ALA A 45 9.96 11.40 -29.53
N ARG A 46 9.82 11.56 -28.22
CA ARG A 46 10.00 10.48 -27.25
C ARG A 46 8.70 9.73 -27.13
N VAL A 47 8.74 8.42 -27.37
CA VAL A 47 7.61 7.52 -27.25
C VAL A 47 7.98 6.43 -26.24
N SER A 48 7.07 6.10 -25.34
CA SER A 48 7.22 4.97 -24.44
C SER A 48 5.96 4.14 -24.42
N TYR A 49 6.15 2.83 -24.29
CA TYR A 49 5.09 1.84 -24.43
C TYR A 49 4.76 1.23 -23.07
N SER A 50 3.53 0.76 -22.93
CA SER A 50 3.11 -0.07 -21.82
C SER A 50 3.67 -1.47 -22.00
N GLU A 51 4.40 -1.99 -21.01
CA GLU A 51 4.89 -3.38 -21.03
C GLU A 51 3.74 -4.39 -21.00
N ARG A 52 2.58 -3.98 -20.48
CA ARG A 52 1.36 -4.79 -20.39
C ARG A 52 0.67 -4.96 -21.75
N THR A 53 0.55 -3.86 -22.50
CA THR A 53 -0.34 -3.82 -23.68
C THR A 53 0.38 -3.51 -24.98
N GLY A 54 1.67 -3.18 -24.98
CA GLY A 54 2.39 -2.76 -26.19
C GLY A 54 1.87 -1.45 -26.82
N LEU A 55 0.92 -0.76 -26.20
CA LEU A 55 0.39 0.52 -26.65
C LEU A 55 1.26 1.67 -26.15
N VAL A 56 1.17 2.83 -26.81
CA VAL A 56 1.84 4.05 -26.35
C VAL A 56 1.18 4.53 -25.07
N ARG A 57 1.99 4.75 -24.02
CA ARG A 57 1.57 5.37 -22.75
C ARG A 57 2.13 6.76 -22.54
N PHE A 58 3.21 7.07 -23.26
CA PHE A 58 3.82 8.39 -23.22
C PHE A 58 4.28 8.81 -24.60
N LEU A 59 3.99 10.06 -24.91
CA LEU A 59 4.50 10.79 -26.05
C LEU A 59 4.94 12.18 -25.58
N GLY A 60 6.12 12.62 -25.99
CA GLY A 60 6.59 13.98 -25.74
C GLY A 60 7.49 14.51 -26.83
N THR A 61 7.34 15.79 -27.17
CA THR A 61 8.19 16.49 -28.13
C THR A 61 9.43 17.10 -27.46
N ALA A 62 10.43 17.44 -28.28
CA ALA A 62 11.56 18.25 -27.81
C ALA A 62 11.09 19.66 -27.34
N PRO A 63 11.83 20.32 -26.43
CA PRO A 63 11.47 21.65 -25.94
C PRO A 63 11.22 22.65 -27.07
N GLY A 64 10.08 23.35 -27.03
CA GLY A 64 9.69 24.34 -28.04
C GLY A 64 9.11 23.75 -29.33
N ARG A 65 8.93 22.44 -29.42
CA ARG A 65 8.25 21.75 -30.52
C ARG A 65 6.85 21.30 -30.10
N SER A 66 5.97 21.20 -31.08
CA SER A 66 4.65 20.57 -30.93
C SER A 66 4.28 19.82 -32.21
N ILE A 67 3.46 18.80 -32.07
CA ILE A 67 2.88 18.03 -33.17
C ILE A 67 1.63 18.76 -33.63
N ARG A 68 1.54 19.03 -34.93
CA ARG A 68 0.31 19.50 -35.56
C ARG A 68 -0.56 18.30 -35.88
N GLN A 69 -1.85 18.41 -35.60
CA GLN A 69 -2.86 17.45 -36.00
C GLN A 69 -2.87 17.31 -37.53
N LYS A 70 -3.18 16.10 -38.04
CA LYS A 70 -3.40 15.88 -39.48
C LYS A 70 -4.65 16.64 -39.93
N THR A 71 -5.68 16.57 -39.09
CA THR A 71 -6.92 17.31 -39.29
C THR A 71 -6.75 18.75 -38.80
N ALA A 72 -7.01 19.72 -39.68
CA ALA A 72 -6.84 21.13 -39.37
C ALA A 72 -7.76 21.58 -38.23
N VAL A 73 -7.18 22.17 -37.18
CA VAL A 73 -7.90 22.79 -36.07
C VAL A 73 -8.05 24.29 -36.35
N ALA A 74 -9.27 24.82 -36.23
CA ALA A 74 -9.53 26.25 -36.45
C ALA A 74 -8.74 27.12 -35.45
N VAL A 75 -8.22 28.25 -35.92
CA VAL A 75 -7.50 29.21 -35.05
C VAL A 75 -8.43 29.70 -33.95
N GLY A 76 -7.95 29.66 -32.70
CA GLY A 76 -8.74 30.04 -31.52
C GLY A 76 -9.65 28.93 -30.96
N SER A 77 -9.56 27.70 -31.49
CA SER A 77 -10.23 26.54 -30.89
C SER A 77 -9.77 26.30 -29.45
N THR A 78 -10.64 25.70 -28.64
CA THR A 78 -10.29 25.36 -27.26
C THR A 78 -9.20 24.28 -27.22
N PRO A 79 -8.43 24.19 -26.12
CA PRO A 79 -7.47 23.10 -25.94
C PRO A 79 -8.11 21.72 -26.04
N GLU A 80 -9.36 21.58 -25.61
CA GLU A 80 -10.10 20.33 -25.73
C GLU A 80 -10.31 19.94 -27.20
N VAL A 81 -10.77 20.87 -28.04
CA VAL A 81 -10.96 20.60 -29.47
C VAL A 81 -9.63 20.16 -30.10
N ALA A 82 -8.53 20.87 -29.81
CA ALA A 82 -7.21 20.49 -30.31
C ALA A 82 -6.77 19.09 -29.85
N ALA A 83 -6.99 18.75 -28.58
CA ALA A 83 -6.65 17.43 -28.04
C ALA A 83 -7.52 16.32 -28.64
N ARG A 84 -8.84 16.53 -28.77
CA ARG A 84 -9.77 15.59 -29.39
C ARG A 84 -9.47 15.36 -30.86
N THR A 85 -9.12 16.41 -31.61
CA THR A 85 -8.69 16.28 -33.01
C THR A 85 -7.41 15.46 -33.12
N PHE A 86 -6.43 15.67 -32.25
CA PHE A 86 -5.22 14.85 -32.22
C PHE A 86 -5.54 13.37 -31.92
N LEU A 87 -6.41 13.11 -30.94
CA LEU A 87 -6.82 11.74 -30.59
C LEU A 87 -7.69 11.09 -31.66
N ALA A 88 -8.36 11.87 -32.52
CA ALA A 88 -9.03 11.31 -33.70
C ALA A 88 -8.01 10.88 -34.79
N ASP A 89 -6.90 11.61 -34.92
CA ASP A 89 -5.86 11.31 -35.92
C ASP A 89 -4.91 10.19 -35.48
N TYR A 90 -4.62 10.11 -34.17
CA TYR A 90 -3.57 9.25 -33.60
C TYR A 90 -4.02 8.42 -32.39
N GLY A 91 -5.30 8.44 -32.02
CA GLY A 91 -5.79 7.75 -30.81
C GLY A 91 -5.53 6.25 -30.78
N GLU A 92 -5.48 5.61 -31.95
CA GLU A 92 -5.31 4.17 -32.10
C GLU A 92 -4.00 3.67 -31.46
N ILE A 93 -2.90 4.43 -31.52
CA ILE A 93 -1.63 4.04 -30.89
C ILE A 93 -1.71 4.02 -29.36
N PHE A 94 -2.68 4.74 -28.79
CA PHE A 94 -2.99 4.77 -27.36
C PHE A 94 -4.12 3.78 -27.00
N GLY A 95 -4.64 3.03 -27.98
CA GLY A 95 -5.77 2.12 -27.80
C GLY A 95 -7.15 2.80 -27.78
N ILE A 96 -7.26 4.01 -28.35
CA ILE A 96 -8.52 4.76 -28.47
C ILE A 96 -9.00 4.73 -29.92
N GLY A 97 -10.10 4.02 -30.18
CA GLY A 97 -10.70 3.91 -31.52
C GLY A 97 -11.69 5.04 -31.81
N ASP A 98 -12.52 5.38 -30.82
CA ASP A 98 -13.46 6.50 -30.87
C ASP A 98 -13.28 7.41 -29.66
N GLN A 99 -12.46 8.46 -29.81
CA GLN A 99 -12.23 9.42 -28.72
C GLN A 99 -13.51 10.14 -28.24
N ALA A 100 -14.56 10.22 -29.05
CA ALA A 100 -15.80 10.87 -28.64
C ALA A 100 -16.64 9.97 -27.72
N GLY A 101 -16.71 8.67 -28.04
CA GLY A 101 -17.43 7.67 -27.24
C GLY A 101 -16.63 7.08 -26.09
N GLU A 102 -15.30 7.05 -26.18
CA GLU A 102 -14.41 6.36 -25.23
C GLU A 102 -13.76 7.32 -24.22
N LEU A 103 -13.86 8.64 -24.39
CA LEU A 103 -13.22 9.62 -23.51
C LEU A 103 -14.15 10.75 -23.07
N ALA A 104 -14.35 10.85 -21.76
CA ALA A 104 -14.99 11.98 -21.10
C ALA A 104 -13.96 13.00 -20.60
N VAL A 105 -14.17 14.29 -20.83
CA VAL A 105 -13.27 15.33 -20.33
C VAL A 105 -13.56 15.59 -18.86
N VAL A 106 -12.57 15.34 -18.01
CA VAL A 106 -12.64 15.60 -16.57
C VAL A 106 -12.29 17.05 -16.29
N ARG A 107 -11.27 17.57 -16.97
CA ARG A 107 -10.74 18.92 -16.70
C ARG A 107 -9.95 19.45 -17.88
N SER A 108 -10.11 20.74 -18.17
CA SER A 108 -9.23 21.52 -19.02
C SER A 108 -8.68 22.71 -18.24
N ARG A 109 -7.35 22.89 -18.23
CA ARG A 109 -6.68 24.00 -17.51
C ARG A 109 -5.59 24.62 -18.36
N THR A 110 -5.61 25.94 -18.47
CA THR A 110 -4.49 26.73 -19.01
C THR A 110 -3.49 27.07 -17.90
N ALA A 111 -2.22 26.81 -18.15
CA ALA A 111 -1.09 27.10 -17.29
C ALA A 111 -0.31 28.34 -17.78
N SER A 112 0.63 28.82 -16.95
CA SER A 112 1.52 29.93 -17.30
C SER A 112 2.33 29.62 -18.56
N GLY A 113 2.47 30.62 -19.45
CA GLY A 113 3.20 30.46 -20.72
C GLY A 113 2.36 29.90 -21.88
N GLY A 114 1.03 29.93 -21.77
CA GLY A 114 0.10 29.60 -22.87
C GLY A 114 -0.11 28.11 -23.12
N ARG A 115 0.45 27.24 -22.29
CA ARG A 115 0.22 25.78 -22.36
C ARG A 115 -1.08 25.43 -21.67
N SER A 116 -1.77 24.40 -22.15
CA SER A 116 -2.98 23.87 -21.54
C SER A 116 -2.87 22.36 -21.33
N PHE A 117 -3.61 21.84 -20.36
CA PHE A 117 -3.72 20.42 -20.06
C PHE A 117 -5.17 20.01 -20.13
N VAL A 118 -5.47 18.98 -20.93
CA VAL A 118 -6.79 18.37 -21.05
C VAL A 118 -6.69 16.96 -20.48
N ARG A 119 -7.41 16.69 -19.40
CA ARG A 119 -7.50 15.37 -18.76
C ARG A 119 -8.78 14.69 -19.21
N PHE A 120 -8.61 13.51 -19.77
CA PHE A 120 -9.67 12.61 -20.19
C PHE A 120 -9.72 11.40 -19.24
N GLN A 121 -10.94 11.00 -18.89
CA GLN A 121 -11.27 9.74 -18.25
C GLN A 121 -11.73 8.79 -19.35
N GLN A 122 -11.12 7.61 -19.42
CA GLN A 122 -11.62 6.53 -20.26
C GLN A 122 -13.00 6.10 -19.78
N VAL A 123 -13.93 5.95 -20.71
CA VAL A 123 -15.27 5.43 -20.48
C VAL A 123 -15.56 4.32 -21.48
N TYR A 124 -16.40 3.38 -21.09
CA TYR A 124 -16.98 2.38 -21.98
C TYR A 124 -18.48 2.32 -21.72
N ASP A 125 -19.29 2.60 -22.74
CA ASP A 125 -20.75 2.74 -22.58
C ASP A 125 -21.15 3.76 -21.50
N GLY A 126 -20.37 4.84 -21.39
CA GLY A 126 -20.53 5.87 -20.36
C GLY A 126 -20.02 5.49 -18.97
N ILE A 127 -19.55 4.25 -18.76
CA ILE A 127 -19.02 3.77 -17.48
C ILE A 127 -17.53 4.09 -17.38
N PRO A 128 -17.08 4.80 -16.33
CA PRO A 128 -15.67 5.15 -16.16
C PRO A 128 -14.80 3.92 -15.90
N VAL A 129 -13.62 3.91 -16.52
CA VAL A 129 -12.60 2.87 -16.34
C VAL A 129 -11.58 3.32 -15.30
N MET A 130 -11.48 2.61 -14.18
CA MET A 130 -10.54 2.91 -13.11
C MET A 130 -9.10 2.82 -13.60
N GLY A 131 -8.32 3.88 -13.37
CA GLY A 131 -6.94 4.00 -13.83
C GLY A 131 -6.79 4.29 -15.33
N GLY A 132 -7.87 4.22 -16.10
CA GLY A 132 -7.91 4.58 -17.52
C GLY A 132 -8.01 6.09 -17.68
N GLU A 133 -6.89 6.79 -17.83
CA GLU A 133 -6.85 8.24 -18.01
C GLU A 133 -5.82 8.63 -19.07
N LEU A 134 -6.11 9.71 -19.82
CA LEU A 134 -5.18 10.34 -20.74
C LEU A 134 -5.10 11.84 -20.46
N VAL A 135 -3.88 12.37 -20.38
CA VAL A 135 -3.61 13.80 -20.24
C VAL A 135 -2.88 14.28 -21.47
N VAL A 136 -3.51 15.21 -22.19
CA VAL A 136 -2.95 15.84 -23.39
C VAL A 136 -2.50 17.26 -23.04
N GLN A 137 -1.25 17.56 -23.33
CA GLN A 137 -0.69 18.91 -23.21
C GLN A 137 -0.70 19.60 -24.57
N VAL A 138 -1.29 20.80 -24.60
CA VAL A 138 -1.49 21.61 -25.80
C VAL A 138 -0.73 22.93 -25.66
N ASP A 139 -0.08 23.40 -26.71
CA ASP A 139 0.54 24.73 -26.76
C ASP A 139 -0.49 25.85 -27.03
N ALA A 140 -0.03 27.10 -27.02
CA ALA A 140 -0.89 28.27 -27.23
C ALA A 140 -1.50 28.35 -28.64
N ALA A 141 -0.91 27.65 -29.61
CA ALA A 141 -1.34 27.60 -31.00
C ALA A 141 -2.15 26.33 -31.32
N GLY A 142 -2.50 25.52 -30.33
CA GLY A 142 -3.26 24.28 -30.48
C GLY A 142 -2.43 23.05 -30.86
N GLY A 143 -1.10 23.14 -30.94
CA GLY A 143 -0.22 22.00 -31.19
C GLY A 143 -0.05 21.11 -29.95
N ILE A 144 0.22 19.82 -30.14
CA ILE A 144 0.36 18.85 -29.05
C ILE A 144 1.82 18.75 -28.61
N ILE A 145 2.07 18.96 -27.32
CA ILE A 145 3.42 18.88 -26.73
C ILE A 145 3.66 17.48 -26.18
N SER A 146 2.68 16.94 -25.46
CA SER A 146 2.79 15.62 -24.85
C SER A 146 1.44 14.96 -24.64
N VAL A 147 1.47 13.63 -24.58
CA VAL A 147 0.35 12.80 -24.15
C VAL A 147 0.90 11.81 -23.13
N ASN A 148 0.22 11.68 -21.99
CA ASN A 148 0.59 10.73 -20.95
C ASN A 148 -0.67 10.07 -20.41
N GLY A 149 -0.65 8.75 -20.27
CA GLY A 149 -1.76 8.03 -19.70
C GLY A 149 -1.64 6.53 -19.82
N GLU A 150 -2.59 5.85 -19.23
CA GLU A 150 -2.79 4.41 -19.37
C GLU A 150 -4.24 4.21 -19.80
N ILE A 151 -4.46 3.33 -20.77
CA ILE A 151 -5.78 2.92 -21.24
C ILE A 151 -5.92 1.43 -20.97
N VAL A 152 -7.11 1.02 -20.57
CA VAL A 152 -7.43 -0.39 -20.36
C VAL A 152 -8.01 -0.92 -21.65
N PRO A 153 -7.29 -1.80 -22.37
CA PRO A 153 -7.80 -2.37 -23.59
C PRO A 153 -8.78 -3.50 -23.27
N SER A 154 -9.63 -3.81 -24.24
CA SER A 154 -10.73 -4.78 -24.16
C SER A 154 -12.00 -4.21 -23.54
N PRO A 155 -13.13 -4.24 -24.24
CA PRO A 155 -14.42 -3.91 -23.65
C PRO A 155 -14.88 -5.00 -22.69
N LEU A 156 -15.67 -4.62 -21.67
CA LEU A 156 -16.48 -5.58 -20.94
C LEU A 156 -17.56 -6.16 -21.85
N VAL A 157 -17.86 -7.45 -21.69
CA VAL A 157 -18.93 -8.12 -22.45
C VAL A 157 -20.33 -7.70 -21.95
N TYR A 158 -20.42 -7.12 -20.74
CA TYR A 158 -21.66 -6.67 -20.12
C TYR A 158 -21.44 -5.41 -19.26
N THR A 159 -22.40 -4.48 -19.31
CA THR A 159 -22.38 -3.19 -18.60
C THR A 159 -23.55 -3.03 -17.63
N GLU A 160 -24.47 -4.00 -17.59
CA GLU A 160 -25.62 -4.00 -16.68
C GLU A 160 -25.29 -4.72 -15.37
N PRO A 161 -25.41 -4.06 -14.20
CA PRO A 161 -25.15 -4.67 -12.91
C PRO A 161 -26.30 -5.59 -12.45
N SER A 162 -25.99 -6.78 -11.95
CA SER A 162 -26.97 -7.67 -11.30
C SER A 162 -27.18 -7.32 -9.82
N VAL A 163 -26.17 -6.72 -9.19
CA VAL A 163 -26.20 -6.21 -7.81
C VAL A 163 -26.56 -4.73 -7.85
N SER A 164 -27.52 -4.30 -7.03
CA SER A 164 -27.91 -2.89 -6.92
C SER A 164 -26.84 -2.04 -6.23
N ALA A 165 -26.90 -0.72 -6.43
CA ALA A 165 -26.02 0.21 -5.73
C ALA A 165 -26.26 0.17 -4.20
N GLU A 166 -27.51 -0.02 -3.78
CA GLU A 166 -27.90 -0.15 -2.37
C GLU A 166 -27.27 -1.40 -1.75
N GLU A 167 -27.41 -2.57 -2.37
CA GLU A 167 -26.78 -3.82 -1.91
C GLU A 167 -25.24 -3.68 -1.86
N ALA A 168 -24.62 -3.06 -2.87
CA ALA A 168 -23.19 -2.81 -2.86
C ALA A 168 -22.76 -1.88 -1.71
N SER A 169 -23.58 -0.89 -1.36
CA SER A 169 -23.33 0.00 -0.22
C SER A 169 -23.39 -0.75 1.11
N GLU A 170 -24.32 -1.69 1.26
CA GLU A 170 -24.43 -2.56 2.44
C GLU A 170 -23.22 -3.50 2.54
N VAL A 171 -22.83 -4.15 1.43
CA VAL A 171 -21.63 -5.00 1.38
C VAL A 171 -20.38 -4.21 1.80
N ALA A 172 -20.18 -3.01 1.24
CA ALA A 172 -19.03 -2.17 1.59
C ALA A 172 -19.05 -1.77 3.08
N ARG A 173 -20.21 -1.39 3.61
CA ARG A 173 -20.38 -1.03 5.02
C ARG A 173 -20.04 -2.19 5.94
N GLU A 174 -20.61 -3.37 5.70
CA GLU A 174 -20.40 -4.55 6.53
C GLU A 174 -18.95 -5.04 6.47
N ALA A 175 -18.35 -5.02 5.28
CA ALA A 175 -16.94 -5.39 5.10
C ALA A 175 -16.02 -4.47 5.89
N VAL A 176 -16.20 -3.15 5.76
CA VAL A 176 -15.37 -2.15 6.44
C VAL A 176 -15.61 -2.16 7.95
N ALA A 177 -16.86 -2.29 8.39
CA ALA A 177 -17.19 -2.45 9.81
C ALA A 177 -16.45 -3.64 10.42
N LYS A 178 -16.47 -4.78 9.72
CA LYS A 178 -15.75 -5.98 10.14
C LYS A 178 -14.24 -5.78 10.16
N TRP A 179 -13.65 -5.19 9.12
CA TRP A 179 -12.19 -4.98 9.07
C TRP A 179 -11.72 -4.07 10.19
N TYR A 180 -12.45 -3.02 10.50
CA TYR A 180 -12.02 -2.03 11.48
C TYR A 180 -12.56 -2.28 12.90
N GLY A 181 -13.33 -3.35 13.12
CA GLY A 181 -13.92 -3.68 14.43
C GLY A 181 -14.98 -2.67 14.88
N LEU A 182 -15.69 -2.07 13.91
CA LEU A 182 -16.71 -1.05 14.14
C LEU A 182 -18.12 -1.63 13.99
N TYR A 183 -19.11 -0.96 14.60
CA TYR A 183 -20.50 -1.21 14.25
C TYR A 183 -20.83 -0.56 12.89
N PRO A 184 -21.60 -1.22 12.00
CA PRO A 184 -21.97 -0.68 10.68
C PRO A 184 -22.64 0.71 10.69
N ASP A 185 -23.30 1.06 11.80
CA ASP A 185 -23.97 2.36 11.99
C ASP A 185 -22.99 3.51 12.26
N LYS A 186 -21.70 3.22 12.52
CA LYS A 186 -20.63 4.22 12.66
C LYS A 186 -20.03 4.66 11.34
N LEU A 187 -20.31 3.93 10.26
CA LEU A 187 -19.79 4.23 8.94
C LEU A 187 -20.81 5.04 8.14
N THR A 188 -20.31 6.00 7.37
CA THR A 188 -21.06 6.61 6.27
C THR A 188 -20.53 6.04 4.98
N VAL A 189 -21.42 5.62 4.08
CA VAL A 189 -21.05 5.12 2.74
C VAL A 189 -21.49 6.15 1.71
N SER A 190 -20.57 6.56 0.83
CA SER A 190 -20.89 7.48 -0.26
C SER A 190 -21.80 6.82 -1.31
N ALA A 191 -22.42 7.61 -2.18
CA ALA A 191 -23.17 7.07 -3.31
C ALA A 191 -22.23 6.24 -4.22
N PRO A 192 -22.52 4.94 -4.47
CA PRO A 192 -21.69 4.13 -5.35
C PRO A 192 -21.71 4.61 -6.79
N VAL A 193 -20.57 4.52 -7.45
CA VAL A 193 -20.41 4.83 -8.87
C VAL A 193 -20.06 3.54 -9.60
N LEU A 194 -20.87 3.16 -10.59
CA LEU A 194 -20.56 2.02 -11.45
C LEU A 194 -19.26 2.31 -12.21
N SER A 195 -18.32 1.39 -12.19
CA SER A 195 -16.98 1.57 -12.73
C SER A 195 -16.45 0.26 -13.32
N ILE A 196 -15.50 0.36 -14.23
CA ILE A 196 -14.77 -0.78 -14.78
C ILE A 196 -13.44 -0.86 -14.06
N TYR A 197 -13.14 -2.01 -13.47
CA TYR A 197 -11.91 -2.29 -12.76
C TYR A 197 -11.12 -3.38 -13.47
N ASN A 198 -9.83 -3.15 -13.67
CA ASN A 198 -8.88 -4.16 -14.11
C ASN A 198 -7.69 -4.16 -13.14
N PRO A 199 -7.43 -5.28 -12.41
CA PRO A 199 -6.37 -5.31 -11.42
C PRO A 199 -4.98 -5.15 -12.05
N ALA A 200 -4.79 -5.59 -13.30
CA ALA A 200 -3.48 -5.52 -13.97
C ALA A 200 -3.02 -4.08 -14.22
N VAL A 201 -3.92 -3.10 -14.31
CA VAL A 201 -3.60 -1.67 -14.39
C VAL A 201 -2.87 -1.18 -13.14
N MET A 202 -3.17 -1.80 -12.00
CA MET A 202 -2.54 -1.47 -10.73
C MET A 202 -1.26 -2.29 -10.49
N GLY A 203 -0.88 -3.18 -11.42
CA GLY A 203 0.34 -4.00 -11.35
C GLY A 203 0.18 -5.37 -10.67
N TRP A 204 -1.04 -5.85 -10.47
CA TRP A 204 -1.32 -7.12 -9.77
C TRP A 204 -2.54 -7.85 -10.36
N GLY A 205 -2.66 -9.14 -10.11
CA GLY A 205 -3.84 -9.92 -10.54
C GLY A 205 -3.90 -10.23 -12.03
N ALA A 206 -5.04 -10.80 -12.45
CA ALA A 206 -5.28 -11.21 -13.85
C ALA A 206 -5.68 -10.01 -14.72
N ASP A 207 -5.19 -9.95 -15.96
CA ASP A 207 -5.62 -8.93 -16.92
C ASP A 207 -7.04 -9.22 -17.41
N SER A 208 -8.03 -8.77 -16.64
CA SER A 208 -9.44 -9.01 -16.86
C SER A 208 -10.25 -7.86 -16.31
N ASN A 209 -11.26 -7.44 -17.07
CA ASN A 209 -12.13 -6.34 -16.70
C ASN A 209 -13.32 -6.86 -15.88
N PHE A 210 -13.63 -6.13 -14.81
CA PHE A 210 -14.75 -6.39 -13.92
C PHE A 210 -15.63 -5.15 -13.84
N LEU A 211 -16.94 -5.36 -13.88
CA LEU A 211 -17.90 -4.31 -13.53
C LEU A 211 -18.00 -4.25 -12.00
N VAL A 212 -17.77 -3.07 -11.42
CA VAL A 212 -17.77 -2.87 -9.97
C VAL A 212 -18.56 -1.64 -9.57
N TRP A 213 -19.16 -1.68 -8.38
CA TRP A 213 -19.61 -0.50 -7.67
C TRP A 213 -18.47 0.04 -6.82
N ARG A 214 -17.97 1.23 -7.16
CA ARG A 214 -16.94 1.93 -6.39
C ARG A 214 -17.59 2.90 -5.41
N THR A 215 -17.30 2.75 -4.12
CA THR A 215 -17.79 3.63 -3.06
C THR A 215 -16.72 3.84 -1.99
N ASN A 216 -16.92 4.80 -1.10
CA ASN A 216 -16.09 5.02 0.08
C ASN A 216 -16.91 4.81 1.35
N ALA A 217 -16.37 4.07 2.31
CA ALA A 217 -16.93 3.92 3.65
C ALA A 217 -16.02 4.62 4.66
N TYR A 218 -16.55 5.57 5.42
CA TYR A 218 -15.73 6.44 6.27
C TYR A 218 -16.40 6.82 7.59
N THR A 219 -15.58 7.25 8.55
CA THR A 219 -16.00 7.79 9.86
C THR A 219 -15.86 9.31 9.92
N GLY A 220 -16.68 9.98 10.73
CA GLY A 220 -16.63 11.43 10.96
C GLY A 220 -15.67 11.90 12.08
N VAL A 221 -14.68 11.07 12.49
CA VAL A 221 -13.70 11.22 13.60
C VAL A 221 -14.24 10.78 14.99
N ALA A 222 -13.55 10.01 15.86
CA ALA A 222 -12.16 9.52 15.97
C ALA A 222 -12.02 7.97 15.86
N GLY A 223 -10.85 7.48 15.47
CA GLY A 223 -10.59 6.11 14.99
C GLY A 223 -10.70 6.03 13.46
N ALA A 224 -10.06 6.98 12.77
CA ALA A 224 -10.40 7.40 11.41
C ALA A 224 -10.34 6.25 10.39
N VAL A 225 -11.47 5.99 9.75
CA VAL A 225 -11.57 5.15 8.55
C VAL A 225 -12.00 6.03 7.38
N ASP A 226 -11.33 5.89 6.23
CA ASP A 226 -11.79 6.33 4.90
C ASP A 226 -11.34 5.25 3.90
N GLU A 227 -12.16 4.22 3.73
CA GLU A 227 -11.84 3.07 2.89
C GLU A 227 -12.52 3.20 1.53
N LEU A 228 -11.74 3.16 0.44
CA LEU A 228 -12.30 2.93 -0.89
C LEU A 228 -12.63 1.45 -1.03
N VAL A 229 -13.83 1.13 -1.49
CA VAL A 229 -14.28 -0.25 -1.72
C VAL A 229 -14.88 -0.37 -3.12
N CYS A 230 -14.43 -1.38 -3.87
CA CYS A 230 -15.06 -1.83 -5.10
C CYS A 230 -15.76 -3.16 -4.86
N VAL A 231 -17.08 -3.20 -5.02
CA VAL A 231 -17.89 -4.41 -4.94
C VAL A 231 -18.17 -4.92 -6.35
N ASP A 232 -17.90 -6.19 -6.64
CA ASP A 232 -18.23 -6.84 -7.91
C ASP A 232 -19.74 -6.70 -8.18
N ALA A 233 -20.09 -6.02 -9.28
CA ALA A 233 -21.46 -5.65 -9.60
C ALA A 233 -22.32 -6.83 -10.11
N GLN A 234 -21.73 -8.01 -10.23
CA GLN A 234 -22.43 -9.26 -10.56
C GLN A 234 -22.53 -10.20 -9.36
N ARG A 235 -21.48 -10.27 -8.53
CA ARG A 235 -21.35 -11.26 -7.45
C ARG A 235 -21.63 -10.70 -6.06
N GLY A 236 -21.52 -9.39 -5.87
CA GLY A 236 -21.67 -8.74 -4.56
C GLY A 236 -20.49 -8.99 -3.62
N THR A 237 -19.35 -9.43 -4.14
CA THR A 237 -18.12 -9.66 -3.37
C THR A 237 -17.19 -8.45 -3.48
N VAL A 238 -16.44 -8.12 -2.42
CA VAL A 238 -15.39 -7.08 -2.49
C VAL A 238 -14.29 -7.53 -3.47
N ALA A 239 -14.07 -6.76 -4.52
CA ALA A 239 -13.05 -6.98 -5.55
C ALA A 239 -11.75 -6.22 -5.27
N LEU A 240 -11.84 -5.05 -4.64
CA LEU A 240 -10.71 -4.19 -4.26
C LEU A 240 -11.12 -3.36 -3.05
N HIS A 241 -10.20 -3.15 -2.11
CA HIS A 241 -10.34 -2.09 -1.12
C HIS A 241 -8.96 -1.54 -0.72
N PHE A 242 -8.91 -0.28 -0.31
CA PHE A 242 -7.73 0.33 0.31
C PHE A 242 -8.10 1.60 1.09
N SER A 243 -7.34 1.89 2.14
CA SER A 243 -7.46 3.14 2.90
C SER A 243 -7.02 4.33 2.04
N ARG A 244 -7.80 5.41 2.10
CA ARG A 244 -7.53 6.71 1.49
C ARG A 244 -6.95 7.72 2.47
N ILE A 245 -6.79 7.34 3.73
CA ILE A 245 -6.10 8.17 4.70
C ILE A 245 -4.61 8.10 4.38
N GLU A 246 -4.05 9.25 4.02
CA GLU A 246 -2.60 9.41 3.86
C GLU A 246 -1.97 9.46 5.25
N GLU A 247 -1.69 8.29 5.83
CA GLU A 247 -1.02 8.18 7.11
C GLU A 247 0.49 8.05 6.90
N ALA A 248 1.24 8.91 7.59
CA ALA A 248 2.69 8.75 7.68
C ALA A 248 3.06 7.57 8.62
N LYS A 249 2.14 7.18 9.51
CA LYS A 249 2.20 5.99 10.35
C LYS A 249 1.51 4.82 9.65
N ASN A 250 2.16 3.66 9.61
CA ASN A 250 1.55 2.46 9.02
C ASN A 250 2.05 1.22 9.75
N ARG A 251 1.17 0.61 10.57
CA ARG A 251 1.48 -0.58 11.37
C ARG A 251 0.82 -1.84 10.81
N LYS A 252 1.53 -2.96 10.89
CA LYS A 252 1.02 -4.30 10.57
C LYS A 252 1.50 -5.30 11.62
N ILE A 253 0.58 -5.75 12.44
CA ILE A 253 0.86 -6.74 13.50
C ILE A 253 0.41 -8.11 13.04
N TYR A 254 1.32 -9.06 13.15
CA TYR A 254 1.14 -10.46 12.85
C TYR A 254 1.22 -11.26 14.13
N ASP A 255 0.57 -12.41 14.14
CA ASP A 255 0.44 -13.22 15.32
C ASP A 255 0.66 -14.69 14.98
N ASN A 256 1.78 -15.21 15.47
CA ASN A 256 2.15 -16.60 15.25
C ASN A 256 1.37 -17.57 16.14
N ASN A 257 0.69 -17.09 17.18
CA ASN A 257 -0.08 -17.90 18.12
C ASN A 257 0.69 -19.13 18.63
N GLY A 258 2.01 -18.98 18.85
CA GLY A 258 2.90 -20.06 19.29
C GLY A 258 3.16 -21.16 18.25
N ASN A 259 2.79 -20.97 16.98
CA ASN A 259 3.05 -21.94 15.93
C ASN A 259 4.51 -21.84 15.44
N PRO A 260 5.37 -22.84 15.69
CA PRO A 260 6.77 -22.81 15.27
C PRO A 260 6.96 -22.81 13.74
N ASN A 261 5.94 -23.22 12.98
CA ASN A 261 6.02 -23.35 11.53
C ASN A 261 5.46 -22.13 10.79
N ALA A 262 5.00 -21.10 11.50
CA ALA A 262 4.43 -19.91 10.87
C ALA A 262 5.48 -19.03 10.16
N GLY A 263 6.75 -19.10 10.60
CA GLY A 263 7.82 -18.26 10.08
C GLY A 263 7.65 -16.78 10.46
N LEU A 264 8.32 -15.90 9.73
CA LEU A 264 8.18 -14.45 9.83
C LEU A 264 7.69 -13.88 8.50
N PRO A 265 6.74 -12.92 8.49
CA PRO A 265 6.02 -12.42 9.67
C PRO A 265 4.88 -13.33 10.15
N GLY A 266 4.62 -14.45 9.47
CA GLY A 266 3.47 -15.32 9.77
C GLY A 266 2.34 -15.20 8.74
N THR A 267 1.15 -15.67 9.08
CA THR A 267 0.01 -15.70 8.14
C THR A 267 -0.84 -14.44 8.25
N GLY A 268 -0.56 -13.44 7.39
CA GLY A 268 -1.32 -12.20 7.29
C GLY A 268 -1.29 -11.32 8.56
N PRO A 269 -1.54 -10.01 8.44
CA PRO A 269 -1.67 -9.18 9.63
C PRO A 269 -3.01 -9.48 10.32
N VAL A 270 -2.98 -9.59 11.64
CA VAL A 270 -4.17 -9.70 12.49
C VAL A 270 -4.67 -8.34 12.98
N ARG A 271 -3.81 -7.32 12.93
CA ARG A 271 -4.17 -5.92 13.17
C ARG A 271 -3.37 -5.02 12.21
N ILE A 272 -4.04 -4.18 11.44
CA ILE A 272 -3.41 -3.16 10.58
C ILE A 272 -3.77 -1.77 11.05
N GLU A 273 -3.10 -0.77 10.46
CA GLU A 273 -3.35 0.64 10.71
C GLU A 273 -4.86 0.99 10.67
N GLY A 274 -5.29 1.80 11.63
CA GLY A 274 -6.70 2.16 11.86
C GLY A 274 -7.58 1.07 12.50
N GLN A 275 -7.18 -0.20 12.59
CA GLN A 275 -8.03 -1.25 13.19
C GLN A 275 -8.10 -1.17 14.72
N GLY A 276 -9.30 -1.41 15.25
CA GLY A 276 -9.54 -1.53 16.68
C GLY A 276 -8.81 -2.71 17.32
N ALA A 277 -8.79 -2.73 18.66
CA ALA A 277 -8.15 -3.80 19.45
C ALA A 277 -8.74 -5.18 19.13
N THR A 278 -7.85 -6.18 19.10
CA THR A 278 -8.18 -7.59 18.79
C THR A 278 -8.65 -8.37 20.01
N GLY A 279 -8.34 -7.89 21.21
CA GLY A 279 -8.53 -8.62 22.47
C GLY A 279 -7.41 -9.59 22.79
N ILE A 280 -6.34 -9.63 21.97
CA ILE A 280 -5.12 -10.40 22.24
C ILE A 280 -4.07 -9.41 22.74
N ALA A 281 -3.74 -9.49 24.04
CA ALA A 281 -2.88 -8.50 24.70
C ALA A 281 -1.54 -8.26 23.97
N ASP A 282 -0.85 -9.31 23.54
CA ASP A 282 0.42 -9.16 22.80
C ASP A 282 0.24 -8.38 21.49
N VAL A 283 -0.84 -8.64 20.74
CA VAL A 283 -1.14 -7.94 19.48
C VAL A 283 -1.49 -6.49 19.74
N ASP A 284 -2.28 -6.26 20.79
CA ASP A 284 -2.79 -4.92 21.08
C ASP A 284 -1.69 -4.01 21.64
N ASN A 285 -0.86 -4.52 22.55
CA ASN A 285 0.28 -3.77 23.09
C ASN A 285 1.33 -3.47 22.00
N ALA A 286 1.68 -4.46 21.16
CA ALA A 286 2.57 -4.26 20.02
C ALA A 286 2.06 -3.14 19.10
N TYR A 287 0.77 -3.17 18.75
CA TYR A 287 0.17 -2.13 17.92
C TYR A 287 0.22 -0.75 18.58
N ASP A 288 -0.23 -0.65 19.83
CA ASP A 288 -0.41 0.61 20.54
C ASP A 288 0.95 1.26 20.83
N TYR A 289 1.90 0.52 21.41
CA TYR A 289 3.25 1.02 21.75
C TYR A 289 4.11 1.36 20.53
N ALA A 290 3.97 0.62 19.42
CA ALA A 290 4.61 1.00 18.16
C ALA A 290 4.05 2.33 17.62
N GLY A 291 2.78 2.62 17.92
CA GLY A 291 2.14 3.90 17.62
C GLY A 291 2.74 5.04 18.40
N ASP A 292 2.96 4.84 19.70
CA ASP A 292 3.55 5.82 20.61
C ASP A 292 5.02 6.08 20.26
N ALA A 293 5.78 5.05 19.92
CA ALA A 293 7.14 5.17 19.41
C ALA A 293 7.20 6.00 18.11
N TYR A 294 6.32 5.73 17.14
CA TYR A 294 6.24 6.55 15.93
C TYR A 294 5.93 8.02 16.27
N ASP A 295 4.94 8.27 17.13
CA ASP A 295 4.52 9.62 17.49
C ASP A 295 5.62 10.35 18.26
N PHE A 296 6.39 9.65 19.10
CA PHE A 296 7.58 10.22 19.74
C PHE A 296 8.58 10.73 18.70
N TYR A 297 8.99 9.89 17.75
CA TYR A 297 9.93 10.30 16.70
C TYR A 297 9.39 11.45 15.85
N LYS A 298 8.10 11.42 15.51
CA LYS A 298 7.47 12.47 14.72
C LYS A 298 7.38 13.79 15.47
N ASN A 299 6.88 13.78 16.70
CA ASN A 299 6.57 15.00 17.44
C ASN A 299 7.81 15.61 18.09
N THR A 300 8.75 14.79 18.56
CA THR A 300 9.97 15.25 19.25
C THR A 300 11.09 15.56 18.27
N HIS A 301 11.23 14.77 17.20
CA HIS A 301 12.37 14.87 16.27
C HIS A 301 11.99 15.28 14.85
N ASN A 302 10.70 15.47 14.55
CA ASN A 302 10.19 15.70 13.19
C ASN A 302 10.61 14.61 12.19
N ARG A 303 10.86 13.39 12.69
CA ARG A 303 11.27 12.24 11.88
C ARG A 303 10.04 11.45 11.43
N ASP A 304 9.99 11.06 10.16
CA ASP A 304 8.93 10.22 9.63
C ASP A 304 9.25 8.73 9.81
N GLY A 305 8.86 8.16 10.96
CA GLY A 305 9.04 6.75 11.27
C GLY A 305 10.50 6.34 11.48
N LEU A 306 10.80 5.09 11.15
CA LEU A 306 12.08 4.46 11.48
C LEU A 306 13.20 4.79 10.49
N ASP A 307 12.85 5.25 9.29
CA ASP A 307 13.79 5.52 8.17
C ASP A 307 13.69 6.94 7.60
N GLU A 308 12.88 7.82 8.21
CA GLU A 308 12.57 9.17 7.72
C GLU A 308 11.79 9.19 6.39
N ALA A 309 11.24 8.05 5.96
CA ALA A 309 10.47 7.89 4.72
C ALA A 309 9.15 7.12 4.91
N GLY A 310 8.68 7.00 6.15
CA GLY A 310 7.39 6.37 6.46
C GLY A 310 7.41 4.85 6.34
N MET A 311 8.53 4.19 6.68
CA MET A 311 8.62 2.73 6.70
C MET A 311 7.44 2.11 7.44
N THR A 312 6.79 1.11 6.81
CA THR A 312 5.77 0.30 7.49
C THR A 312 6.38 -0.43 8.68
N ILE A 313 5.79 -0.27 9.85
CA ILE A 313 6.19 -0.96 11.07
C ILE A 313 5.53 -2.34 11.06
N ILE A 314 6.33 -3.38 10.87
CA ILE A 314 5.88 -4.78 10.87
C ILE A 314 6.33 -5.42 12.17
N GLU A 315 5.39 -6.06 12.89
CA GLU A 315 5.70 -6.76 14.13
C GLU A 315 5.06 -8.14 14.16
N THR A 316 5.80 -9.14 14.63
CA THR A 316 5.31 -10.51 14.82
C THR A 316 5.32 -10.86 16.29
N VAL A 317 4.15 -11.13 16.87
CA VAL A 317 4.01 -11.51 18.27
C VAL A 317 3.79 -13.00 18.47
N ARG A 318 3.98 -13.47 19.71
CA ARG A 318 3.83 -14.88 20.12
C ARG A 318 4.69 -15.82 19.27
N PHE A 319 5.90 -15.35 18.97
CA PHE A 319 6.89 -16.08 18.19
C PHE A 319 7.39 -17.33 18.92
N CYS A 320 7.70 -18.35 18.13
CA CYS A 320 8.13 -19.67 18.59
C CYS A 320 9.10 -20.24 17.55
N TYR A 321 10.24 -20.77 18.00
CA TYR A 321 11.14 -21.50 17.10
C TYR A 321 10.69 -22.96 16.93
N PRO A 322 10.96 -23.58 15.78
CA PRO A 322 10.93 -25.02 15.65
C PRO A 322 11.84 -25.71 16.66
N ALA A 323 11.46 -26.92 17.08
CA ALA A 323 12.32 -27.77 17.88
C ALA A 323 13.70 -27.94 17.21
N PRO A 324 14.79 -27.96 18.00
CA PRO A 324 14.85 -28.18 19.44
C PRO A 324 14.80 -26.91 20.31
N GLU A 325 14.66 -25.72 19.73
CA GLU A 325 14.75 -24.46 20.47
C GLU A 325 13.55 -24.22 21.40
N PRO A 326 13.74 -23.46 22.50
CA PRO A 326 12.67 -23.21 23.46
C PRO A 326 11.50 -22.44 22.85
N CYS A 327 10.29 -22.86 23.21
CA CYS A 327 9.03 -22.24 22.82
C CYS A 327 8.08 -22.17 24.04
N PRO A 328 7.46 -21.00 24.34
CA PRO A 328 7.55 -19.74 23.59
C PRO A 328 8.94 -19.11 23.68
N TYR A 329 9.33 -18.37 22.64
CA TYR A 329 10.59 -17.62 22.62
C TYR A 329 10.62 -16.63 23.81
N GLN A 330 11.76 -16.54 24.50
CA GLN A 330 11.94 -15.75 25.72
C GLN A 330 12.75 -14.47 25.45
N ASN A 331 12.41 -13.75 24.37
CA ASN A 331 13.02 -12.45 24.08
C ASN A 331 12.17 -11.60 23.10
N ALA A 332 12.63 -10.38 22.86
CA ALA A 332 12.26 -9.54 21.72
C ALA A 332 13.50 -9.27 20.86
N PHE A 333 13.31 -8.90 19.59
CA PHE A 333 14.39 -8.34 18.76
C PHE A 333 13.86 -7.58 17.53
N TRP A 334 14.59 -6.55 17.10
CA TRP A 334 14.54 -6.02 15.74
C TRP A 334 15.36 -6.87 14.75
N SER A 335 14.75 -7.29 13.64
CA SER A 335 15.45 -7.97 12.56
C SER A 335 15.73 -7.05 11.39
N THR A 336 16.98 -6.60 11.25
CA THR A 336 17.41 -5.83 10.06
C THR A 336 17.25 -6.61 8.75
N GLN A 337 17.39 -7.95 8.78
CA GLN A 337 17.25 -8.78 7.58
C GLN A 337 15.80 -8.84 7.07
N TYR A 338 14.83 -8.90 7.99
CA TYR A 338 13.41 -9.01 7.65
C TYR A 338 12.64 -7.69 7.83
N GLN A 339 13.33 -6.62 8.22
CA GLN A 339 12.80 -5.29 8.52
C GLN A 339 11.53 -5.33 9.39
N GLN A 340 11.58 -6.10 10.48
CA GLN A 340 10.44 -6.27 11.37
C GLN A 340 10.85 -6.54 12.82
N MET A 341 9.92 -6.26 13.71
CA MET A 341 9.94 -6.62 15.13
C MET A 341 9.46 -8.04 15.36
N VAL A 342 10.07 -8.73 16.32
CA VAL A 342 9.66 -10.07 16.73
C VAL A 342 9.61 -10.16 18.26
N PHE A 343 8.48 -10.62 18.79
CA PHE A 343 8.25 -10.78 20.22
C PHE A 343 7.89 -12.22 20.57
N GLY A 344 8.53 -12.73 21.63
CA GLY A 344 8.04 -13.86 22.39
C GLY A 344 6.66 -13.60 23.00
N SER A 345 5.99 -14.64 23.48
CA SER A 345 4.69 -14.46 24.17
C SER A 345 4.89 -13.64 25.44
N GLY A 346 4.14 -12.54 25.59
CA GLY A 346 4.26 -11.60 26.70
C GLY A 346 5.39 -10.58 26.57
N TYR A 347 6.23 -10.61 25.53
CA TYR A 347 7.37 -9.69 25.40
C TYR A 347 7.02 -8.34 24.78
N ALA A 348 5.81 -8.17 24.25
CA ALA A 348 5.28 -6.88 23.83
C ALA A 348 4.58 -6.13 24.97
N SER A 349 4.70 -6.60 26.22
CA SER A 349 3.98 -6.03 27.37
C SER A 349 4.60 -4.74 27.93
N ALA A 350 5.90 -4.52 27.70
CA ALA A 350 6.64 -3.37 28.19
C ALA A 350 6.88 -2.37 27.05
N GLU A 351 6.46 -1.11 27.25
CA GLU A 351 6.49 -0.07 26.21
C GLU A 351 7.93 0.32 25.86
N ASP A 352 8.78 0.51 26.86
CA ASP A 352 10.20 0.73 26.68
C ASP A 352 10.90 -0.36 25.87
N VAL A 353 10.52 -1.62 26.00
CA VAL A 353 11.06 -2.73 25.22
C VAL A 353 10.62 -2.61 23.77
N VAL A 354 9.36 -2.29 23.49
CA VAL A 354 8.91 -2.03 22.11
C VAL A 354 9.66 -0.83 21.52
N GLY A 355 9.78 0.26 22.28
CA GLY A 355 10.52 1.46 21.88
C GLY A 355 12.02 1.21 21.68
N HIS A 356 12.65 0.41 22.54
CA HIS A 356 14.05 -0.01 22.46
C HIS A 356 14.31 -0.72 21.13
N GLU A 357 13.47 -1.69 20.79
CA GLU A 357 13.70 -2.47 19.60
C GLU A 357 13.41 -1.67 18.31
N LEU A 358 12.38 -0.83 18.30
CA LEU A 358 12.14 0.10 17.18
C LEU A 358 13.29 1.11 17.04
N THR A 359 13.97 1.47 18.13
CA THR A 359 15.17 2.32 18.08
C THR A 359 16.37 1.64 17.42
N HIS A 360 16.49 0.31 17.49
CA HIS A 360 17.49 -0.40 16.67
C HIS A 360 17.24 -0.19 15.17
N ALA A 361 15.98 -0.13 14.74
CA ALA A 361 15.64 0.18 13.35
C ALA A 361 16.12 1.60 12.96
N VAL A 362 15.90 2.59 13.82
CA VAL A 362 16.42 3.96 13.61
C VAL A 362 17.95 3.95 13.53
N THR A 363 18.63 3.30 14.47
CA THR A 363 20.10 3.18 14.45
C THR A 363 20.60 2.51 13.16
N SER A 364 19.87 1.52 12.63
CA SER A 364 20.21 0.85 11.38
C SER A 364 20.04 1.70 10.12
N ASN A 365 19.12 2.68 10.15
CA ASN A 365 18.92 3.63 9.06
C ASN A 365 19.82 4.86 9.17
N GLU A 366 20.31 5.16 10.37
CA GLU A 366 21.16 6.31 10.66
C GLU A 366 22.65 5.95 10.78
N SER A 367 23.13 5.81 12.02
CA SER A 367 24.55 5.71 12.36
C SER A 367 25.17 4.35 12.02
N LYS A 368 24.33 3.32 11.83
CA LYS A 368 24.75 1.95 11.44
C LYS A 368 25.83 1.40 12.36
N LEU A 369 25.68 1.67 13.66
CA LEU A 369 26.63 1.22 14.68
C LEU A 369 26.77 -0.30 14.62
N PHE A 370 28.00 -0.74 14.33
CA PHE A 370 28.32 -2.16 14.25
C PHE A 370 28.10 -2.80 15.62
N TYR A 371 27.33 -3.89 15.66
CA TYR A 371 26.86 -4.51 16.90
C TYR A 371 27.95 -5.37 17.56
N TYR A 372 29.03 -4.71 17.97
CA TYR A 372 30.22 -5.34 18.54
C TYR A 372 30.99 -4.36 19.43
N MET A 373 31.52 -4.84 20.55
CA MET A 373 32.32 -4.06 21.50
C MET A 373 31.62 -2.73 21.88
N GLN A 374 32.34 -1.61 21.89
CA GLN A 374 31.81 -0.32 22.30
C GLN A 374 30.74 0.23 21.35
N SER A 375 30.83 -0.04 20.04
CA SER A 375 29.78 0.41 19.12
C SER A 375 28.47 -0.36 19.33
N GLY A 376 28.55 -1.64 19.71
CA GLY A 376 27.38 -2.42 20.13
C GLY A 376 26.80 -1.90 21.44
N ALA A 377 27.64 -1.60 22.44
CA ALA A 377 27.19 -1.02 23.70
C ALA A 377 26.51 0.35 23.52
N ILE A 378 27.00 1.19 22.60
CA ILE A 378 26.34 2.47 22.27
C ILE A 378 25.01 2.23 21.55
N ASN A 379 24.94 1.22 20.67
CA ASN A 379 23.70 0.84 19.99
C ASN A 379 22.62 0.44 21.01
N GLU A 380 22.93 -0.46 21.93
CA GLU A 380 22.06 -0.84 23.06
C GLU A 380 21.66 0.36 23.93
N SER A 381 22.64 1.20 24.30
CA SER A 381 22.37 2.35 25.15
C SER A 381 21.47 3.38 24.46
N PHE A 382 21.57 3.57 23.15
CA PHE A 382 20.62 4.43 22.42
C PHE A 382 19.22 3.82 22.42
N SER A 383 19.11 2.51 22.20
CA SER A 383 17.82 1.84 22.30
C SER A 383 17.19 1.97 23.68
N ASP A 384 17.95 1.80 24.77
CA ASP A 384 17.46 2.04 26.14
C ASP A 384 17.02 3.49 26.38
N ILE A 385 17.83 4.46 25.97
CA ILE A 385 17.53 5.88 26.17
C ILE A 385 16.23 6.28 25.47
N TRP A 386 16.04 5.87 24.21
CA TRP A 386 14.84 6.21 23.47
C TRP A 386 13.64 5.39 23.90
N GLY A 387 13.80 4.10 24.23
CA GLY A 387 12.75 3.27 24.81
C GLY A 387 12.18 3.90 26.09
N GLU A 388 13.05 4.26 27.03
CA GLU A 388 12.65 4.96 28.26
C GLU A 388 12.03 6.33 27.97
N PHE A 389 12.54 7.10 27.01
CA PHE A 389 11.92 8.40 26.67
C PHE A 389 10.52 8.25 26.08
N ILE A 390 10.27 7.20 25.29
CA ILE A 390 8.95 6.89 24.76
C ILE A 390 8.02 6.56 25.94
N GLU A 391 8.40 5.61 26.80
CA GLU A 391 7.59 5.24 27.96
C GLU A 391 7.33 6.43 28.89
N LEU A 392 8.34 7.22 29.23
CA LEU A 392 8.17 8.43 30.05
C LEU A 392 7.24 9.48 29.42
N THR A 393 7.07 9.45 28.10
CA THR A 393 6.19 10.38 27.39
C THR A 393 4.72 9.91 27.43
N TYR A 394 4.47 8.63 27.25
CA TYR A 394 3.12 8.09 27.06
C TYR A 394 2.60 7.26 28.23
N ASN A 395 3.47 6.54 28.95
CA ASN A 395 3.13 5.69 30.08
C ASN A 395 4.19 5.67 31.20
N ALA A 396 4.55 6.84 31.74
CA ALA A 396 5.67 7.01 32.69
C ALA A 396 5.62 6.23 34.02
N GLY A 397 4.59 5.41 34.24
CA GLY A 397 4.43 4.51 35.37
C GLY A 397 4.60 5.15 36.75
N PRO A 398 4.81 4.32 37.79
CA PRO A 398 5.23 4.77 39.09
C PRO A 398 6.65 5.34 39.04
N ALA A 399 6.91 6.40 39.81
CA ALA A 399 8.24 7.02 39.87
C ALA A 399 9.37 6.09 40.38
N ALA A 400 9.02 4.94 40.97
CA ALA A 400 9.97 3.94 41.45
C ALA A 400 10.49 3.02 40.34
N ASP A 401 9.79 2.97 39.20
CA ASP A 401 10.10 2.07 38.08
C ASP A 401 10.78 2.79 36.93
N ARG A 402 10.56 4.10 36.77
CA ARG A 402 11.31 4.97 35.84
C ARG A 402 12.81 4.69 35.84
N TRP A 403 13.39 4.60 34.65
CA TRP A 403 14.77 4.24 34.36
C TRP A 403 15.13 2.76 34.58
N LYS A 404 14.15 1.90 34.85
CA LYS A 404 14.31 0.46 34.69
C LYS A 404 13.90 0.10 33.27
N LEU A 405 14.50 -0.96 32.73
CA LEU A 405 14.12 -1.45 31.41
C LEU A 405 13.43 -2.81 31.54
N GLY A 406 12.20 -2.92 31.04
CA GLY A 406 11.41 -4.13 30.95
C GLY A 406 10.74 -4.53 32.25
N GLU A 407 10.44 -3.60 33.16
CA GLU A 407 9.74 -3.89 34.43
C GLU A 407 8.40 -4.60 34.24
N ASP A 408 7.72 -4.34 33.11
CA ASP A 408 6.42 -4.90 32.76
C ASP A 408 6.54 -6.26 32.05
N LEU A 409 7.76 -6.71 31.72
CA LEU A 409 7.98 -8.02 31.13
C LEU A 409 7.66 -9.15 32.13
N PRO A 410 7.33 -10.37 31.65
CA PRO A 410 7.19 -11.55 32.49
C PRO A 410 8.43 -11.88 33.34
N ALA A 411 9.61 -11.48 32.87
CA ALA A 411 10.88 -11.64 33.57
C ALA A 411 11.17 -10.54 34.61
N GLY A 412 10.40 -9.44 34.58
CA GLY A 412 10.69 -8.20 35.29
C GLY A 412 11.86 -7.43 34.66
N ALA A 413 12.23 -6.33 35.32
CA ALA A 413 13.26 -5.41 34.84
C ALA A 413 14.60 -6.11 34.58
N LEU A 414 15.15 -5.88 33.39
CA LEU A 414 16.41 -6.44 32.90
C LEU A 414 17.59 -5.53 33.18
N ARG A 415 17.39 -4.20 33.14
CA ARG A 415 18.43 -3.19 33.38
C ARG A 415 17.89 -2.06 34.26
N ASP A 416 18.81 -1.31 34.87
CA ASP A 416 18.51 -0.09 35.64
C ASP A 416 19.48 1.00 35.20
N MET A 417 19.03 1.97 34.40
CA MET A 417 19.88 3.07 33.90
C MET A 417 20.32 4.01 35.01
N LYS A 418 19.56 4.10 36.10
CA LYS A 418 19.87 4.95 37.25
C LYS A 418 20.92 4.30 38.15
N ASN A 419 20.92 2.98 38.24
CA ASN A 419 21.87 2.18 39.02
C ASN A 419 22.22 0.86 38.32
N PRO A 420 23.00 0.88 37.21
CA PRO A 420 23.33 -0.32 36.45
C PRO A 420 23.91 -1.49 37.28
N PRO A 421 24.76 -1.24 38.30
CA PRO A 421 25.29 -2.30 39.15
C PRO A 421 24.23 -3.10 39.93
N ALA A 422 23.01 -2.58 40.11
CA ALA A 422 21.91 -3.33 40.72
C ALA A 422 21.49 -4.54 39.87
N MET A 423 21.68 -4.48 38.56
CA MET A 423 21.39 -5.54 37.60
C MET A 423 22.66 -6.24 37.07
N GLY A 424 23.82 -5.93 37.66
CA GLY A 424 25.10 -6.56 37.28
C GLY A 424 25.85 -5.85 36.15
N ASP A 425 25.36 -4.70 35.69
CA ASP A 425 26.00 -3.91 34.62
C ASP A 425 27.05 -2.92 35.16
N PRO A 426 28.04 -2.50 34.35
CA PRO A 426 29.01 -1.50 34.75
C PRO A 426 28.43 -0.08 34.73
N ASP A 427 28.67 0.69 35.80
CA ASP A 427 28.35 2.12 35.92
C ASP A 427 29.45 3.06 35.39
N ARG A 428 30.63 2.52 35.13
CA ARG A 428 31.82 3.25 34.67
C ARG A 428 32.85 2.31 34.06
N MET A 429 33.78 2.86 33.27
CA MET A 429 34.85 2.08 32.61
C MET A 429 35.78 1.33 33.57
N GLY A 430 35.88 1.77 34.83
CA GLY A 430 36.64 1.10 35.89
C GLY A 430 35.78 0.26 36.84
N SER A 431 34.54 -0.07 36.45
CA SER A 431 33.63 -0.87 37.26
C SER A 431 34.12 -2.32 37.38
N ALA A 432 33.82 -2.97 38.51
CA ALA A 432 34.10 -4.39 38.67
C ALA A 432 33.24 -5.27 37.75
N ASN A 433 32.12 -4.73 37.26
CA ASN A 433 31.22 -5.37 36.31
C ASN A 433 31.64 -5.13 34.84
N PHE A 434 32.73 -4.39 34.60
CA PHE A 434 33.24 -4.17 33.24
C PHE A 434 34.04 -5.41 32.82
N VAL A 435 33.42 -6.30 32.04
CA VAL A 435 33.97 -7.62 31.65
C VAL A 435 34.71 -7.59 30.32
#